data_AF-A0A0F9ACW9-F1
#
_entry.id   AF-A0A0F9ACW9-F1
#
_cell.length_a   1.000
_cell.length_b   1.000
_cell.length_c   1.000
_cell.angle_alpha   90.00
_cell.angle_beta   90.00
_cell.angle_gamma   90.00
#
_symmetry.space_group_name_H-M   'P 1'
#
loop_
_entity.id
_entity.type
_entity.pdbx_description
1 polymer ?
#
loop_
_entity_poly.entity_id
_entity_poly.type
_entity_poly.pdbx_seq_one_letter_code
_entity_poly.pdbx_strand_id
1 'polypeptide(L)'
;MVNEELLLQGYALLETIPPNYKYRQTFKELAKELRMAIALTYLERWDRAPRNSVSLIDRHGKILMTYAKVHTCDFSMEAACTPGDDFYVCTLDTDKGDVKIGGM
;
A
#
# COMPACT_ATOMS: atom_id res chain seq x y z
N MET A 1 -16.50 -10.69 9.72
CA MET A 1 -16.15 -10.24 8.37
C MET A 1 -14.66 -10.50 8.19
N VAL A 2 -14.30 -11.51 7.41
CA VAL A 2 -12.92 -11.75 7.01
C VAL A 2 -12.63 -10.69 5.95
N ASN A 3 -11.65 -9.82 6.20
CA ASN A 3 -11.31 -8.73 5.29
C ASN A 3 -10.74 -9.34 3.99
N GLU A 4 -11.36 -9.07 2.84
CA GLU A 4 -10.91 -9.58 1.52
C GLU A 4 -9.47 -9.14 1.19
N GLU A 5 -8.96 -8.11 1.87
CA GLU A 5 -7.57 -7.65 1.86
C GLU A 5 -6.53 -8.75 2.15
N LEU A 6 -6.91 -9.77 2.92
CA LEU A 6 -6.01 -10.84 3.38
C LEU A 6 -6.15 -12.14 2.58
N LEU A 7 -7.27 -12.34 1.86
CA LEU A 7 -7.55 -13.60 1.14
C LEU A 7 -6.85 -13.70 -0.22
N LEU A 8 -6.50 -12.56 -0.84
CA LEU A 8 -5.75 -12.53 -2.11
C LEU A 8 -4.23 -12.58 -1.92
N GLN A 9 -3.70 -12.29 -0.72
CA GLN A 9 -2.28 -12.37 -0.40
C GLN A 9 -1.87 -13.77 0.09
N GLY A 10 -2.19 -14.81 -0.68
CA GLY A 10 -1.82 -16.20 -0.37
C GLY A 10 -0.49 -16.29 0.38
N TYR A 11 -0.59 -16.53 1.70
CA TYR A 11 0.49 -16.49 2.69
C TYR A 11 1.46 -17.68 2.52
N ALA A 12 1.93 -17.93 1.30
CA ALA A 12 2.84 -19.04 1.02
C ALA A 12 4.32 -18.65 1.23
N LEU A 13 4.70 -17.38 1.19
CA LEU A 13 6.09 -16.94 1.37
C LEU A 13 6.11 -15.51 1.93
N LEU A 14 6.55 -15.34 3.18
CA LEU A 14 6.70 -14.04 3.87
C LEU A 14 7.86 -13.22 3.25
N GLU A 15 7.76 -12.85 1.97
CA GLU A 15 8.68 -11.90 1.36
C GLU A 15 8.16 -10.48 1.56
N THR A 16 8.82 -9.74 2.45
CA THR A 16 8.59 -8.30 2.59
C THR A 16 9.03 -7.57 1.33
N ILE A 17 8.26 -6.58 0.89
CA ILE A 17 8.48 -5.88 -0.38
C ILE A 17 9.28 -4.59 -0.14
N PRO A 18 10.57 -4.53 -0.54
CA PRO A 18 11.36 -3.30 -0.49
C PRO A 18 10.92 -2.29 -1.59
N PRO A 19 11.34 -1.01 -1.49
CA PRO A 19 10.94 0.05 -2.43
C PRO A 19 11.19 -0.25 -3.92
N ASN A 20 12.27 -0.97 -4.26
CA ASN A 20 12.67 -1.26 -5.64
C ASN A 20 12.31 -2.67 -6.12
N TYR A 21 11.40 -3.36 -5.42
CA TYR A 21 10.99 -4.71 -5.80
C TYR A 21 10.15 -4.69 -7.10
N LYS A 22 10.35 -5.70 -7.97
CA LYS A 22 9.68 -5.79 -9.29
C LYS A 22 8.16 -5.61 -9.19
N TYR A 23 7.55 -6.17 -8.14
CA TYR A 23 6.13 -6.01 -7.84
C TYR A 23 5.66 -4.54 -7.85
N ARG A 24 6.33 -3.66 -7.10
CA ARG A 24 5.98 -2.23 -7.05
C ARG A 24 6.15 -1.55 -8.42
N GLN A 25 7.20 -1.94 -9.16
CA GLN A 25 7.47 -1.36 -10.48
C GLN A 25 6.39 -1.75 -11.50
N THR A 26 5.93 -3.00 -11.50
CA THR A 26 4.84 -3.47 -12.38
C THR A 26 3.55 -2.67 -12.17
N PHE A 27 3.17 -2.37 -10.92
CA PHE A 27 1.96 -1.57 -10.67
C PHE A 27 2.13 -0.08 -11.03
N LYS A 28 3.35 0.47 -10.96
CA LYS A 28 3.62 1.83 -11.47
C LYS A 28 3.46 1.91 -12.99
N GLU A 29 3.88 0.87 -13.71
CA GLU A 29 3.69 0.78 -15.16
C GLU A 29 2.21 0.57 -15.51
N LEU A 30 1.52 -0.31 -14.79
CA LEU A 30 0.09 -0.55 -14.96
C LEU A 30 -0.75 0.72 -14.72
N ALA A 31 -0.41 1.51 -13.70
CA ALA A 31 -1.09 2.78 -13.43
C ALA A 31 -1.00 3.76 -14.61
N LYS A 32 0.16 3.81 -15.29
CA LYS A 32 0.36 4.62 -16.50
C LYS A 32 -0.46 4.08 -17.68
N GLU A 33 -0.41 2.77 -17.89
CA GLU A 33 -1.12 2.10 -18.99
C GLU A 33 -2.63 2.36 -18.91
N LEU A 34 -3.20 2.22 -17.71
CA LEU A 34 -4.62 2.43 -17.47
C LEU A 34 -5.01 3.91 -17.30
N ARG A 35 -4.01 4.80 -17.15
CA ARG A 35 -4.20 6.19 -16.70
C ARG A 35 -5.09 6.27 -15.45
N MET A 36 -4.78 5.40 -14.48
CA MET A 36 -5.60 5.20 -13.29
C MET A 36 -4.71 5.16 -12.05
N ALA A 37 -5.19 5.78 -10.96
CA ALA A 37 -4.54 5.65 -9.68
C ALA A 37 -4.72 4.24 -9.10
N ILE A 38 -3.68 3.69 -8.47
CA ILE A 38 -3.70 2.35 -7.87
C ILE A 38 -3.28 2.45 -6.41
N ALA A 39 -4.13 1.92 -5.51
CA ALA A 39 -3.76 1.67 -4.12
C ALA A 39 -3.19 0.25 -4.02
N LEU A 40 -1.88 0.15 -3.81
CA LEU A 40 -1.16 -1.12 -3.76
C LEU A 40 -0.88 -1.51 -2.30
N THR A 41 -1.55 -2.54 -1.79
CA THR A 41 -1.32 -3.10 -0.44
C THR A 41 -0.28 -4.22 -0.46
N TYR A 42 0.61 -4.24 0.55
CA TYR A 42 1.67 -5.25 0.68
C TYR A 42 2.31 -5.22 2.08
N LEU A 43 3.04 -6.28 2.43
CA LEU A 43 3.94 -6.28 3.60
C LEU A 43 5.23 -5.54 3.26
N GLU A 44 5.40 -4.34 3.79
CA GLU A 44 6.58 -3.50 3.58
C GLU A 44 7.78 -4.02 4.36
N ARG A 45 8.94 -4.06 3.70
CA ARG A 45 10.21 -4.27 4.40
C ARG A 45 10.54 -3.04 5.24
N TRP A 46 10.76 -3.26 6.53
CA TRP A 46 11.09 -2.23 7.50
C TRP A 46 12.30 -2.67 8.35
N ASP A 47 12.95 -1.73 9.04
CA ASP A 47 14.15 -2.03 9.85
C ASP A 47 13.86 -3.01 11.00
N ARG A 48 12.61 -3.06 11.47
CA ARG A 48 12.12 -4.01 12.48
C ARG A 48 11.25 -5.08 11.84
N ALA A 49 10.11 -5.39 12.45
CA ALA A 49 9.07 -6.20 11.84
C ALA A 49 8.44 -5.46 10.65
N PRO A 50 7.92 -6.16 9.63
CA PRO A 50 7.31 -5.52 8.46
C PRO A 50 6.14 -4.63 8.83
N ARG A 51 5.74 -3.75 7.92
CA ARG A 51 4.52 -2.93 8.07
C ARG A 51 3.44 -3.44 7.12
N ASN A 52 2.18 -3.45 7.55
CA ASN A 52 1.05 -3.58 6.62
C ASN A 52 0.86 -2.22 5.95
N SER A 53 1.28 -2.09 4.69
CA SER A 53 1.39 -0.80 4.02
C SER A 53 0.58 -0.77 2.73
N VAL A 54 0.13 0.43 2.39
CA VAL A 54 -0.44 0.78 1.08
C VAL A 54 0.36 1.92 0.46
N SER A 55 0.78 1.75 -0.79
CA SER A 55 1.30 2.85 -1.60
C SER A 55 0.24 3.32 -2.57
N LEU A 56 -0.08 4.61 -2.54
CA LEU A 56 -0.91 5.26 -3.56
C LEU A 56 -0.03 5.67 -4.74
N ILE A 57 -0.30 5.07 -5.90
CA ILE A 57 0.34 5.35 -7.17
C ILE A 57 -0.64 6.19 -7.99
N ASP A 58 -0.21 7.34 -8.51
CA ASP A 58 -1.05 8.16 -9.39
C ASP A 58 -1.16 7.58 -10.82
N ARG A 59 -2.04 8.17 -11.64
CA ARG A 59 -2.22 7.77 -13.05
C ARG A 59 -0.97 7.95 -13.92
N HIS A 60 0.07 8.58 -13.40
CA HIS A 60 1.37 8.77 -14.06
C HIS A 60 2.43 7.79 -13.53
N GLY A 61 2.06 6.86 -12.66
CA GLY A 61 2.95 5.85 -12.08
C GLY A 61 3.89 6.39 -11.00
N LYS A 62 3.59 7.55 -10.41
CA LYS A 62 4.35 8.12 -9.28
C LYS A 62 3.70 7.71 -7.96
N ILE A 63 4.52 7.27 -7.00
CA ILE A 63 4.05 7.06 -5.63
C ILE A 63 3.88 8.43 -4.98
N LEU A 64 2.63 8.77 -4.62
CA LEU A 64 2.30 10.02 -3.93
C LEU A 64 2.40 9.90 -2.42
N MET A 65 2.14 8.70 -1.90
CA MET A 65 2.09 8.41 -0.47
C MET A 65 2.32 6.92 -0.25
N THR A 66 3.03 6.58 0.83
CA THR A 66 3.02 5.24 1.42
C THR A 66 2.53 5.39 2.85
N TYR A 67 1.42 4.73 3.17
CA TYR A 67 0.83 4.70 4.50
C TYR A 67 0.99 3.30 5.07
N ALA A 68 1.40 3.22 6.33
CA ALA A 68 1.44 1.98 7.11
C ALA A 68 0.28 2.01 8.09
N LYS A 69 -0.44 0.90 8.21
CA LYS A 69 -1.61 0.79 9.08
C LYS A 69 -1.24 1.12 10.53
N VAL A 70 -1.88 2.14 11.09
CA VAL A 70 -1.63 2.60 12.47
C VAL A 70 -2.23 1.62 13.48
N HIS A 71 -3.46 1.17 13.23
CA HIS A 71 -4.17 0.24 14.11
C HIS A 71 -3.98 -1.21 13.62
N THR A 72 -2.97 -1.89 14.16
CA THR A 72 -2.73 -3.32 13.92
C THR A 72 -3.70 -4.18 14.71
N CYS A 73 -4.17 -5.26 14.10
CA CYS A 73 -5.04 -6.24 14.73
C CYS A 73 -4.23 -7.34 15.42
N ASP A 74 -4.44 -7.53 16.73
CA ASP A 74 -3.73 -8.52 17.56
C ASP A 74 -4.24 -9.96 17.40
N PHE A 75 -5.44 -10.14 16.86
CA PHE A 75 -6.04 -11.44 16.54
C PHE A 75 -5.83 -11.86 15.07
N SER A 76 -4.89 -11.24 14.35
CA SER A 76 -4.54 -11.58 12.96
C SER A 76 -3.01 -11.62 12.75
N MET A 77 -2.57 -11.88 11.52
CA MET A 77 -1.15 -11.80 11.14
C MET A 77 -0.56 -10.38 11.35
N GLU A 78 -1.41 -9.36 11.44
CA GLU A 78 -0.98 -7.98 11.73
C GLU A 78 -0.36 -7.83 13.13
N ALA A 79 -0.58 -8.78 14.04
CA ALA A 79 0.10 -8.84 15.33
C ALA A 79 1.64 -8.91 15.19
N ALA A 80 2.14 -9.40 14.05
CA ALA A 80 3.55 -9.45 13.72
C ALA A 80 4.06 -8.20 12.97
N CYS A 81 3.21 -7.19 12.74
CA CYS A 81 3.59 -5.98 12.01
C CYS A 81 3.98 -4.84 12.96
N THR A 82 4.95 -4.03 12.53
CA THR A 82 5.21 -2.72 13.15
C THR A 82 4.05 -1.78 12.77
N PRO A 83 3.43 -1.06 13.72
CA PRO A 83 2.40 -0.09 13.40
C PRO A 83 2.97 1.11 12.63
N GLY A 84 2.11 1.77 11.86
CA GLY A 84 2.37 3.09 11.30
C GLY A 84 2.35 4.19 12.35
N ASP A 85 2.84 5.36 11.97
CA ASP A 85 3.11 6.46 12.91
C ASP A 85 2.05 7.57 12.87
N ASP A 86 1.35 7.75 11.74
CA ASP A 86 0.38 8.85 11.54
C ASP A 86 -0.56 8.56 10.36
N PHE A 87 -1.58 9.41 10.19
CA PHE A 87 -2.53 9.39 9.08
C PHE A 87 -2.21 10.50 8.09
N TYR A 88 -1.89 10.11 6.85
CA TYR A 88 -1.44 11.04 5.81
C TYR A 88 -2.55 11.33 4.79
N VAL A 89 -2.53 12.54 4.24
CA VAL A 89 -3.39 12.98 3.13
C VAL A 89 -2.52 13.55 2.02
N CYS A 90 -2.79 13.21 0.77
CA CYS A 90 -2.13 13.79 -0.40
C CYS A 90 -3.16 14.31 -1.42
N THR A 91 -2.69 15.13 -2.36
CA THR A 91 -3.49 15.51 -3.54
C THR A 91 -3.30 14.44 -4.60
N LEU A 92 -4.39 13.85 -5.07
CA LEU A 92 -4.43 12.94 -6.20
C LEU A 92 -5.04 13.67 -7.41
N ASP A 93 -4.26 13.77 -8.46
CA ASP A 93 -4.70 14.26 -9.77
C ASP A 93 -5.57 13.20 -10.46
N THR A 94 -6.73 13.61 -10.98
CA THR A 94 -7.67 12.75 -11.71
C THR A 94 -8.09 13.39 -13.02
N ASP A 95 -8.71 12.62 -13.92
CA ASP A 95 -9.31 13.15 -15.16
C ASP A 95 -10.41 14.20 -14.90
N LYS A 96 -10.94 14.29 -13.68
CA LYS A 96 -11.99 15.24 -13.27
C LYS A 96 -11.48 16.35 -12.34
N GLY A 97 -10.17 16.47 -12.19
CA GLY A 97 -9.52 17.43 -11.30
C GLY A 97 -9.01 16.79 -10.01
N ASP A 98 -8.37 17.62 -9.20
CA ASP A 98 -7.68 17.17 -8.00
C ASP A 98 -8.65 16.77 -6.88
N VAL A 99 -8.34 15.67 -6.20
CA VAL A 99 -9.02 15.24 -4.98
C VAL A 99 -8.03 15.08 -3.84
N LYS A 100 -8.48 15.30 -2.60
CA LYS A 100 -7.70 14.97 -1.41
C LYS A 100 -8.03 13.53 -0.99
N ILE A 101 -7.00 12.71 -0.85
CA ILE A 101 -7.14 11.29 -0.48
C ILE A 101 -6.21 10.96 0.68
N GLY A 102 -6.71 10.16 1.62
CA GLY A 102 -5.94 9.64 2.76
C GLY A 102 -5.97 8.12 2.81
N GLY A 103 -5.03 7.53 3.53
CA GLY A 103 -5.00 6.10 3.87
C GLY A 103 -5.62 5.85 5.24
N MET A 104 -6.23 4.68 5.42
CA MET A 104 -6.73 4.17 6.70
C MET A 104 -6.25 2.74 6.90
#